data_AF-A0A7K8AX17-F1
#
_entry.id   AF-A0A7K8AX17-F1
#
_cell.length_a   1.000
_cell.length_b   1.000
_cell.length_c   1.000
_cell.angle_alpha   90.00
_cell.angle_beta   90.00
_cell.angle_gamma   90.00
#
_symmetry.space_group_name_H-M   'P 1'
#
loop_
_entity.id
_entity.type
_entity.pdbx_description
1 polymer ?
#
loop_
_entity_poly.entity_id
_entity_poly.type
_entity_poly.pdbx_seq_one_letter_code
_entity_poly.pdbx_strand_id
1 'polypeptide(L)'
;GRRSPADPCEQTPPITSGPDKGTQVTVEIHHEDTIPQLIKRLSLGKGSQRLRGHDNKGFQRTEASRPPEEKDLHVYPWDKSSLKSMPVDLQQFMKLDAYALKVNVKNSVEELVKALLKQARTDLEKVRAIWMWICHHIEYDVVGYHNKSQLSTKPRDVLQMGKSICEGYAELFEHMCSLAGIQCKKLSGHAKGHGYKIGQTFTGDSDHAWNAVYLEGRWHLLDSTWGSGSVDDSFTKFTYRYNEFYFLTHPALFINNHFPDNSNWQLLKPTLTLKEFENNMLHNSSFYTLGLLATHPETPIIQTVNGKASVSIDCRPGTLFMFKLKGTDEHGLMTLEKHGMKLDIYPQKTGTHKLEIFAKPSKAEASDNVYQCVVEYVVQCESVDKAMRFPKDLCQPVGPSWFSEHQGFLRPSHREPVLHTNDGRCSLTFTLSKDISILTSLHTDGSSLTEDMGRRHVMQIHRKNQIELKVHLPHAGSFVLKIYSKKKSDPGNYDYIFNYLIRCLNKEVKWPAFPQSYSNWLQDYEILEPLSGLLPANRNVQFKLKMHGIAKVLVQAEILYTLTQNKGCWEGTCNTSGCREVFVMVHENANHSFYSHVLKYEVETQ
;
A
#
# COMPACT_ATOMS: atom_id res chain seq x y z
N GLY A 1 -16.50 -2.65 -62.32
CA GLY A 1 -16.72 -1.31 -62.89
C GLY A 1 -17.15 -0.37 -61.79
N ARG A 2 -16.48 0.78 -61.68
CA ARG A 2 -16.63 1.81 -60.63
C ARG A 2 -18.00 2.51 -60.65
N ARG A 3 -18.53 2.87 -59.48
CA ARG A 3 -18.71 4.27 -59.00
C ARG A 3 -19.42 4.32 -57.63
N SER A 4 -18.81 5.01 -56.68
CA SER A 4 -19.31 5.52 -55.38
C SER A 4 -20.04 6.87 -55.59
N PRO A 5 -20.28 7.73 -54.56
CA PRO A 5 -20.80 7.60 -53.18
C PRO A 5 -21.93 8.65 -52.88
N ALA A 6 -22.53 8.67 -51.68
CA ALA A 6 -22.94 9.88 -50.92
C ALA A 6 -23.85 9.57 -49.70
N ASP A 7 -23.42 9.97 -48.50
CA ASP A 7 -24.28 10.50 -47.39
C ASP A 7 -24.71 11.96 -47.76
N PRO A 8 -25.53 12.75 -47.00
CA PRO A 8 -26.08 12.61 -45.64
C PRO A 8 -27.56 13.08 -45.47
N CYS A 9 -28.21 12.93 -44.29
CA CYS A 9 -29.14 13.94 -43.73
C CYS A 9 -29.57 13.66 -42.28
N GLU A 10 -29.59 14.74 -41.49
CA GLU A 10 -30.10 14.93 -40.13
C GLU A 10 -31.62 14.71 -39.96
N GLN A 11 -32.07 14.42 -38.73
CA GLN A 11 -33.14 15.16 -38.01
C GLN A 11 -33.49 14.56 -36.61
N THR A 12 -33.44 15.41 -35.58
CA THR A 12 -33.99 15.32 -34.20
C THR A 12 -35.48 15.77 -34.18
N PRO A 13 -36.23 15.86 -33.04
CA PRO A 13 -36.44 15.05 -31.81
C PRO A 13 -37.96 14.74 -31.55
N PRO A 14 -38.42 14.16 -30.40
CA PRO A 14 -38.93 14.97 -29.24
C PRO A 14 -38.75 14.29 -27.84
N ILE A 15 -38.33 14.98 -26.74
CA ILE A 15 -39.06 15.79 -25.71
C ILE A 15 -39.45 15.04 -24.41
N THR A 16 -38.79 15.47 -23.29
CA THR A 16 -39.20 15.58 -21.85
C THR A 16 -39.54 14.33 -21.00
N SER A 17 -39.29 14.25 -19.68
CA SER A 17 -39.03 15.21 -18.57
C SER A 17 -38.49 14.49 -17.33
N GLY A 18 -37.53 15.06 -16.59
CA GLY A 18 -37.75 15.51 -15.20
C GLY A 18 -36.67 15.01 -14.22
N PRO A 19 -36.37 15.73 -13.12
CA PRO A 19 -34.99 16.02 -12.71
C PRO A 19 -34.55 15.31 -11.42
N ASP A 20 -33.24 15.02 -11.31
CA ASP A 20 -32.62 14.76 -10.00
C ASP A 20 -31.41 15.69 -9.80
N LYS A 21 -31.49 16.46 -8.72
CA LYS A 21 -30.52 17.47 -8.29
C LYS A 21 -29.30 16.78 -7.68
N GLY A 22 -28.22 16.67 -8.45
CA GLY A 22 -26.88 16.44 -7.92
C GLY A 22 -26.18 17.77 -7.64
N THR A 23 -25.97 18.10 -6.37
CA THR A 23 -25.17 19.26 -5.95
C THR A 23 -23.69 18.98 -6.24
N GLN A 24 -23.23 19.33 -7.44
CA GLN A 24 -21.80 19.42 -7.75
C GLN A 24 -21.22 20.67 -7.08
N VAL A 25 -20.38 20.49 -6.07
CA VAL A 25 -19.49 21.56 -5.58
C VAL A 25 -18.37 21.71 -6.62
N THR A 26 -18.51 22.72 -7.48
CA THR A 26 -17.47 23.19 -8.38
C THR A 26 -16.47 24.00 -7.56
N VAL A 27 -15.24 23.51 -7.44
CA VAL A 27 -14.13 24.30 -6.89
C VAL A 27 -13.45 24.98 -8.07
N GLU A 28 -13.57 26.30 -8.13
CA GLU A 28 -12.83 27.14 -9.07
C GLU A 28 -11.33 27.03 -8.80
N ILE A 29 -10.57 26.58 -9.79
CA ILE A 29 -9.12 26.56 -9.78
C ILE A 29 -8.66 27.97 -10.19
N HIS A 30 -8.15 28.75 -9.25
CA HIS A 30 -7.42 29.97 -9.58
C HIS A 30 -5.98 29.61 -9.99
N HIS A 31 -5.57 30.12 -11.15
CA HIS A 31 -4.20 30.06 -11.66
C HIS A 31 -3.29 30.97 -10.81
N GLU A 32 -2.24 30.41 -10.21
CA GLU A 32 -1.13 31.19 -9.66
C GLU A 32 -0.27 31.73 -10.80
N ASP A 33 -0.20 33.05 -10.93
CA ASP A 33 0.92 33.76 -11.57
C ASP A 33 0.81 35.26 -11.24
N THR A 34 1.36 35.73 -10.12
CA THR A 34 2.08 37.02 -10.06
C THR A 34 2.86 37.21 -8.75
N ILE A 35 4.19 37.30 -8.86
CA ILE A 35 5.08 37.94 -7.87
C ILE A 35 4.88 39.45 -7.91
N PRO A 36 4.99 40.15 -6.77
CA PRO A 36 5.74 41.42 -6.80
C PRO A 36 6.84 41.49 -5.72
N GLN A 37 8.03 41.89 -6.17
CA GLN A 37 9.13 42.38 -5.34
C GLN A 37 8.91 43.83 -4.87
N LEU A 38 9.76 44.24 -3.90
CA LEU A 38 10.22 45.61 -3.56
C LEU A 38 9.31 46.38 -2.57
N ILE A 39 9.76 46.90 -1.40
CA ILE A 39 10.88 47.81 -1.12
C ILE A 39 11.28 47.80 0.38
N LYS A 40 12.59 47.94 0.63
CA LYS A 40 13.21 48.31 1.91
C LYS A 40 12.67 49.63 2.48
N ARG A 41 12.35 49.68 3.77
CA ARG A 41 12.68 50.86 4.60
C ARG A 41 12.98 50.47 6.05
N LEU A 42 14.25 50.64 6.41
CA LEU A 42 14.73 50.68 7.78
C LEU A 42 14.16 51.91 8.49
N SER A 43 13.68 51.71 9.72
CA SER A 43 13.72 52.74 10.76
C SER A 43 14.03 52.09 12.11
N LEU A 44 15.26 52.32 12.56
CA LEU A 44 15.74 52.04 13.91
C LEU A 44 14.97 52.89 14.92
N GLY A 45 14.10 52.25 15.70
CA GLY A 45 13.55 52.79 16.93
C GLY A 45 14.14 52.04 18.12
N LYS A 46 15.12 52.63 18.79
CA LYS A 46 15.61 52.17 20.09
C LYS A 46 14.47 52.32 21.11
N GLY A 47 13.86 51.21 21.50
CA GLY A 47 12.94 51.12 22.62
C GLY A 47 13.40 50.01 23.55
N SER A 48 14.14 50.38 24.59
CA SER A 48 14.49 49.47 25.68
C SER A 48 13.19 49.15 26.45
N GLN A 49 12.68 47.93 26.31
CA GLN A 49 11.75 47.37 27.28
C GLN A 49 12.30 46.02 27.77
N ARG A 50 12.64 46.03 29.05
CA ARG A 50 13.07 44.91 29.87
C ARG A 50 12.18 43.69 29.62
N LEU A 51 12.79 42.60 29.17
CA LEU A 51 12.29 41.25 29.38
C LEU A 51 12.12 41.02 30.89
N ARG A 52 10.91 41.22 31.40
CA ARG A 52 10.52 40.69 32.71
C ARG A 52 10.37 39.19 32.55
N GLY A 53 11.23 38.44 33.23
CA GLY A 53 10.99 37.03 33.48
C GLY A 53 9.62 36.87 34.16
N HIS A 54 8.78 36.01 33.59
CA HIS A 54 7.65 35.47 34.32
C HIS A 54 8.16 34.35 35.21
N ASP A 55 8.40 34.72 36.47
CA ASP A 55 8.49 33.76 37.56
C ASP A 55 7.16 32.99 37.63
N ASN A 56 7.25 31.66 37.74
CA ASN A 56 6.13 30.74 38.02
C ASN A 56 5.54 31.01 39.43
N LYS A 57 4.93 32.18 39.64
CA LYS A 57 4.25 32.53 40.89
C LYS A 57 2.75 32.26 40.78
N GLY A 58 2.33 31.19 41.44
CA GLY A 58 1.00 31.00 42.01
C GLY A 58 -0.14 30.77 41.01
N PHE A 59 -0.86 29.67 41.20
CA PHE A 59 -2.12 29.34 40.52
C PHE A 59 -3.10 30.53 40.59
N GLN A 60 -3.13 31.38 39.56
CA GLN A 60 -4.20 32.36 39.39
C GLN A 60 -5.44 31.63 38.88
N ARG A 61 -6.59 31.93 39.48
CA ARG A 61 -7.90 31.39 39.05
C ARG A 61 -8.11 31.70 37.56
N THR A 62 -8.10 30.66 36.74
CA THR A 62 -8.49 30.74 35.32
C THR A 62 -9.97 31.09 35.21
N GLU A 63 -10.31 32.01 34.30
CA GLU A 63 -11.68 32.18 33.83
C GLU A 63 -12.22 30.83 33.31
N ALA A 64 -13.52 30.57 33.52
CA ALA A 64 -14.13 29.33 33.07
C ALA A 64 -13.95 29.15 31.55
N SER A 65 -13.62 27.93 31.10
CA SER A 65 -13.40 27.60 29.69
C SER A 65 -14.60 28.03 28.84
N ARG A 66 -14.39 28.95 27.88
CA ARG A 66 -15.45 29.42 26.98
C ARG A 66 -15.81 28.33 25.95
N PRO A 67 -17.06 28.22 25.50
CA PRO A 67 -17.40 27.40 24.33
C PRO A 67 -16.78 27.99 23.05
N PRO A 68 -16.58 27.18 22.00
CA PRO A 68 -16.13 27.66 20.69
C PRO A 68 -17.21 28.55 20.08
N GLU A 69 -16.76 29.66 19.48
CA GLU A 69 -17.57 30.65 18.78
C GLU A 69 -17.48 30.42 17.26
N GLU A 70 -18.34 31.08 16.47
CA GLU A 70 -18.35 30.92 15.01
C GLU A 70 -16.99 31.24 14.36
N LYS A 71 -16.23 32.17 14.95
CA LYS A 71 -14.87 32.51 14.51
C LYS A 71 -13.87 31.37 14.65
N ASP A 72 -14.12 30.41 15.56
CA ASP A 72 -13.22 29.28 15.82
C ASP A 72 -13.41 28.15 14.78
N LEU A 73 -14.49 28.17 13.97
CA LEU A 73 -14.85 27.11 13.02
C LEU A 73 -14.14 27.19 11.65
N HIS A 74 -13.62 28.37 11.28
CA HIS A 74 -12.92 28.61 9.99
C HIS A 74 -11.40 28.55 10.09
N VAL A 75 -10.92 28.16 11.25
CA VAL A 75 -9.54 28.35 11.70
C VAL A 75 -8.58 27.29 11.15
N TYR A 76 -9.13 26.18 10.69
CA TYR A 76 -8.41 24.96 10.34
C TYR A 76 -8.64 24.58 8.87
N PRO A 77 -8.07 25.34 7.91
CA PRO A 77 -8.11 24.95 6.50
C PRO A 77 -7.37 23.62 6.31
N TRP A 78 -8.04 22.64 5.69
CA TRP A 78 -7.47 21.31 5.45
C TRP A 78 -6.86 21.19 4.05
N ASP A 79 -5.56 21.42 3.95
CA ASP A 79 -4.78 21.30 2.70
C ASP A 79 -4.05 19.95 2.57
N LYS A 80 -4.26 19.02 3.52
CA LYS A 80 -3.60 17.71 3.60
C LYS A 80 -2.07 17.78 3.80
N SER A 81 -1.53 18.93 4.23
CA SER A 81 -0.09 19.12 4.41
C SER A 81 0.42 18.70 5.80
N SER A 82 -0.39 18.85 6.85
CA SER A 82 -0.01 18.63 8.25
C SER A 82 -1.06 17.80 8.97
N LEU A 83 -0.70 16.78 9.75
CA LEU A 83 -1.70 16.04 10.55
C LEU A 83 -2.18 16.82 11.78
N LYS A 84 -1.57 17.97 12.06
CA LYS A 84 -1.77 18.79 13.26
C LYS A 84 -2.49 20.08 12.94
N SER A 85 -3.32 20.51 13.89
CA SER A 85 -4.07 21.77 13.86
C SER A 85 -3.19 23.01 14.04
N MET A 86 -1.93 22.83 14.47
CA MET A 86 -0.89 23.86 14.52
C MET A 86 0.49 23.24 14.26
N PRO A 87 1.50 24.04 13.88
CA PRO A 87 2.86 23.54 13.71
C PRO A 87 3.40 22.90 15.01
N VAL A 88 3.88 21.66 14.90
CA VAL A 88 4.48 20.90 16.00
C VAL A 88 5.79 20.31 15.49
N ASP A 89 6.91 20.75 16.07
CA ASP A 89 8.22 20.18 15.80
C ASP A 89 8.64 19.28 16.97
N LEU A 90 8.52 17.96 16.76
CA LEU A 90 8.83 16.97 17.79
C LEU A 90 10.30 16.99 18.20
N GLN A 91 11.22 17.46 17.35
CA GLN A 91 12.64 17.55 17.72
C GLN A 91 12.86 18.56 18.85
N GLN A 92 12.05 19.63 18.88
CA GLN A 92 12.14 20.65 19.94
C GLN A 92 11.64 20.12 21.28
N PHE A 93 10.72 19.15 21.27
CA PHE A 93 10.17 18.56 22.50
C PHE A 93 10.97 17.41 23.07
N MET A 94 11.98 16.85 22.37
CA MET A 94 12.73 15.67 22.83
C MET A 94 13.22 15.75 24.29
N LYS A 95 13.78 16.91 24.69
CA LYS A 95 14.28 17.12 26.07
C LYS A 95 13.14 17.20 27.08
N LEU A 96 12.05 17.86 26.71
CA LEU A 96 10.87 18.03 27.55
C LEU A 96 10.14 16.70 27.73
N ASP A 97 9.96 15.95 26.65
CA ASP A 97 9.36 14.62 26.65
C ASP A 97 10.18 13.67 27.54
N ALA A 98 11.50 13.61 27.34
CA ALA A 98 12.40 12.80 28.17
C ALA A 98 12.39 13.22 29.65
N TYR A 99 12.11 14.49 29.96
CA TYR A 99 11.92 14.97 31.31
C TYR A 99 10.58 14.52 31.89
N ALA A 100 9.47 14.77 31.16
CA ALA A 100 8.12 14.42 31.57
C ALA A 100 7.98 12.91 31.85
N LEU A 101 8.58 12.07 31.00
CA LEU A 101 8.63 10.61 31.17
C LEU A 101 9.28 10.16 32.50
N LYS A 102 10.16 10.98 33.09
CA LYS A 102 10.88 10.66 34.33
C LYS A 102 10.22 11.24 35.58
N VAL A 103 9.25 12.13 35.44
CA VAL A 103 8.57 12.74 36.58
C VAL A 103 7.71 11.68 37.26
N ASN A 104 8.07 11.30 38.49
CA ASN A 104 7.34 10.31 39.27
C ASN A 104 6.79 10.96 40.55
N VAL A 105 5.66 11.64 40.43
CA VAL A 105 4.93 12.25 41.56
C VAL A 105 3.54 11.65 41.60
N LYS A 106 3.17 10.97 42.70
CA LYS A 106 1.86 10.31 42.86
C LYS A 106 1.02 10.84 44.04
N ASN A 107 1.57 11.78 44.81
CA ASN A 107 0.97 12.22 46.08
C ASN A 107 -0.21 13.17 45.87
N SER A 108 -0.06 14.12 44.95
CA SER A 108 -1.12 15.06 44.56
C SER A 108 -0.95 15.50 43.11
N VAL A 109 -2.05 15.87 42.45
CA VAL A 109 -2.03 16.31 41.06
C VAL A 109 -1.32 17.66 40.93
N GLU A 110 -1.46 18.54 41.93
CA GLU A 110 -0.84 19.85 42.00
C GLU A 110 0.69 19.78 42.02
N GLU A 111 1.27 18.88 42.83
CA GLU A 111 2.72 18.72 42.89
C GLU A 111 3.26 18.04 41.63
N LEU A 112 2.48 17.14 41.02
CA LEU A 112 2.83 16.57 39.72
C LEU A 112 2.88 17.65 38.64
N VAL A 113 1.84 18.47 38.51
CA VAL A 113 1.82 19.59 37.54
C VAL A 113 3.00 20.52 37.80
N LYS A 114 3.19 20.96 39.04
CA LYS A 114 4.33 21.82 39.41
C LYS A 114 5.69 21.22 39.05
N ALA A 115 5.85 19.90 39.17
CA ALA A 115 7.06 19.22 38.74
C ALA A 115 7.21 19.22 37.21
N LEU A 116 6.17 18.84 36.46
CA LEU A 116 6.17 18.83 34.99
C LEU A 116 6.48 20.21 34.40
N LEU A 117 5.93 21.28 34.99
CA LEU A 117 6.09 22.64 34.49
C LEU A 117 7.46 23.27 34.78
N LYS A 118 8.39 22.58 35.47
CA LYS A 118 9.75 23.12 35.72
C LYS A 118 10.54 23.36 34.45
N GLN A 119 10.31 22.54 33.42
CA GLN A 119 11.01 22.61 32.13
C GLN A 119 10.15 23.21 31.01
N ALA A 120 8.85 23.42 31.24
CA ALA A 120 7.94 24.02 30.26
C ALA A 120 7.88 25.54 30.42
N ARG A 121 8.00 26.29 29.32
CA ARG A 121 8.02 27.76 29.28
C ARG A 121 6.81 28.33 28.54
N THR A 122 6.39 27.67 27.46
CA THR A 122 5.23 28.06 26.66
C THR A 122 4.00 27.24 27.04
N ASP A 123 2.81 27.73 26.71
CA ASP A 123 1.57 26.98 26.95
C ASP A 123 1.53 25.66 26.18
N LEU A 124 2.06 25.64 24.94
CA LEU A 124 2.24 24.41 24.17
C LEU A 124 3.17 23.41 24.88
N GLU A 125 4.30 23.87 25.44
CA GLU A 125 5.19 23.01 26.22
C GLU A 125 4.52 22.48 27.50
N LYS A 126 3.72 23.30 28.19
CA LYS A 126 2.97 22.85 29.39
C LYS A 126 2.00 21.73 29.02
N VAL A 127 1.23 21.92 27.95
CA VAL A 127 0.29 20.92 27.41
C VAL A 127 1.03 19.66 26.97
N ARG A 128 2.18 19.80 26.27
CA ARG A 128 3.02 18.67 25.85
C ARG A 128 3.54 17.86 27.05
N ALA A 129 4.03 18.53 28.09
CA ALA A 129 4.55 17.84 29.28
C ALA A 129 3.45 17.04 30.01
N ILE A 130 2.25 17.62 30.14
CA ILE A 130 1.08 16.96 30.73
C ILE A 130 0.65 15.75 29.87
N TRP A 131 0.51 15.96 28.56
CA TRP A 131 0.20 14.92 27.58
C TRP A 131 1.16 13.73 27.67
N MET A 132 2.46 14.00 27.58
CA MET A 132 3.50 12.97 27.61
C MET A 132 3.50 12.21 28.94
N TRP A 133 3.27 12.90 30.05
CA TRP A 133 3.20 12.22 31.33
C TRP A 133 2.00 11.27 31.38
N ILE A 134 0.80 11.72 31.03
CA ILE A 134 -0.41 10.88 31.05
C ILE A 134 -0.24 9.67 30.13
N CYS A 135 0.24 9.88 28.90
CA CYS A 135 0.33 8.81 27.89
C CYS A 135 1.25 7.65 28.26
N HIS A 136 2.10 7.83 29.26
CA HIS A 136 3.11 6.86 29.67
C HIS A 136 2.96 6.38 31.12
N HIS A 137 2.02 6.94 31.88
CA HIS A 137 1.86 6.62 33.31
C HIS A 137 0.45 6.19 33.71
N ILE A 138 -0.55 6.44 32.86
CA ILE A 138 -1.92 5.99 33.10
C ILE A 138 -2.21 4.81 32.17
N GLU A 139 -2.64 3.69 32.74
CA GLU A 139 -3.08 2.49 32.01
C GLU A 139 -4.59 2.52 31.78
N TYR A 140 -5.06 1.90 30.69
CA TYR A 140 -6.49 1.74 30.49
C TYR A 140 -7.03 0.64 31.41
N ASP A 141 -7.99 0.98 32.27
CA ASP A 141 -8.58 0.05 33.24
C ASP A 141 -9.64 -0.84 32.60
N VAL A 142 -9.17 -1.88 31.91
CA VAL A 142 -10.01 -2.89 31.26
C VAL A 142 -10.96 -3.57 32.26
N VAL A 143 -10.53 -3.80 33.49
CA VAL A 143 -11.36 -4.42 34.55
C VAL A 143 -12.44 -3.44 35.02
N GLY A 144 -12.05 -2.20 35.29
CA GLY A 144 -12.99 -1.13 35.69
C GLY A 144 -14.02 -0.79 34.60
N TYR A 145 -13.64 -0.95 33.33
CA TYR A 145 -14.55 -0.82 32.19
C TYR A 145 -15.69 -1.86 32.24
N HIS A 146 -15.36 -3.13 32.48
CA HIS A 146 -16.35 -4.21 32.59
C HIS A 146 -17.11 -4.18 33.92
N ASN A 147 -16.51 -3.66 34.99
CA ASN A 147 -17.12 -3.54 36.31
C ASN A 147 -17.07 -2.11 36.86
N LYS A 148 -18.05 -1.30 36.44
CA LYS A 148 -18.15 0.13 36.81
C LYS A 148 -18.21 0.39 38.32
N SER A 149 -18.59 -0.59 39.16
CA SER A 149 -18.69 -0.41 40.62
C SER A 149 -17.34 -0.15 41.30
N GLN A 150 -16.22 -0.52 40.66
CA GLN A 150 -14.86 -0.34 41.17
C GLN A 150 -14.11 0.80 40.47
N LEU A 151 -14.75 1.48 39.52
CA LEU A 151 -14.13 2.50 38.70
C LEU A 151 -14.21 3.87 39.37
N SER A 152 -13.07 4.56 39.47
CA SER A 152 -13.03 6.00 39.77
C SER A 152 -12.38 6.76 38.62
N THR A 153 -13.00 7.86 38.23
CA THR A 153 -12.49 8.80 37.21
C THR A 153 -11.91 10.07 37.84
N LYS A 154 -12.03 10.22 39.16
CA LYS A 154 -11.55 11.42 39.87
C LYS A 154 -10.04 11.59 39.68
N PRO A 155 -9.53 12.78 39.30
CA PRO A 155 -8.11 12.99 38.99
C PRO A 155 -7.14 12.48 40.04
N ARG A 156 -7.46 12.66 41.33
CA ARG A 156 -6.64 12.14 42.45
C ARG A 156 -6.54 10.61 42.45
N ASP A 157 -7.66 9.92 42.25
CA ASP A 157 -7.72 8.47 42.29
C ASP A 157 -7.01 7.89 41.06
N VAL A 158 -7.21 8.49 39.88
CA VAL A 158 -6.52 8.12 38.64
C VAL A 158 -4.99 8.25 38.79
N LEU A 159 -4.51 9.36 39.36
CA LEU A 159 -3.08 9.56 39.65
C LEU A 159 -2.53 8.49 40.60
N GLN A 160 -3.25 8.18 41.68
CA GLN A 160 -2.79 7.22 42.69
C GLN A 160 -2.78 5.79 42.14
N MET A 161 -3.83 5.40 41.42
CA MET A 161 -3.97 4.06 40.84
C MET A 161 -3.11 3.87 39.59
N GLY A 162 -2.79 4.95 38.87
CA GLY A 162 -2.09 4.88 37.58
C GLY A 162 -2.93 4.23 36.49
N LYS A 163 -4.27 4.24 36.61
CA LYS A 163 -5.18 3.64 35.63
C LYS A 163 -6.58 4.25 35.69
N SER A 164 -7.27 4.30 34.55
CA SER A 164 -8.70 4.66 34.45
C SER A 164 -9.28 4.32 33.07
N ILE A 165 -10.52 4.69 32.79
CA ILE A 165 -11.10 4.68 31.43
C ILE A 165 -11.04 6.07 30.80
N CYS A 166 -11.48 6.22 29.54
CA CYS A 166 -11.42 7.47 28.77
C CYS A 166 -11.86 8.72 29.56
N GLU A 167 -12.96 8.61 30.30
CA GLU A 167 -13.46 9.68 31.18
C GLU A 167 -12.41 10.16 32.19
N GLY A 168 -11.74 9.23 32.89
CA GLY A 168 -10.73 9.59 33.88
C GLY A 168 -9.44 10.13 33.27
N TYR A 169 -9.07 9.70 32.06
CA TYR A 169 -7.97 10.32 31.31
C TYR A 169 -8.30 11.78 30.99
N ALA A 170 -9.49 12.02 30.43
CA ALA A 170 -9.90 13.34 30.00
C ALA A 170 -10.13 14.30 31.17
N GLU A 171 -10.68 13.81 32.29
CA GLU A 171 -10.81 14.58 33.54
C GLU A 171 -9.47 14.92 34.18
N LEU A 172 -8.53 13.96 34.24
CA LEU A 172 -7.19 14.21 34.75
C LEU A 172 -6.46 15.25 33.89
N PHE A 173 -6.54 15.13 32.55
CA PHE A 173 -5.93 16.06 31.62
C PHE A 173 -6.47 17.49 31.79
N GLU A 174 -7.81 17.64 31.84
CA GLU A 174 -8.47 18.94 32.04
C GLU A 174 -8.06 19.56 33.39
N HIS A 175 -8.03 18.76 34.46
CA HIS A 175 -7.64 19.22 35.78
C HIS A 175 -6.16 19.67 35.83
N MET A 176 -5.26 18.90 35.23
CA MET A 176 -3.84 19.25 35.11
C MET A 176 -3.63 20.53 34.28
N CYS A 177 -4.41 20.73 33.20
CA CYS A 177 -4.37 21.94 32.40
C CYS A 177 -4.87 23.16 33.18
N SER A 178 -5.98 23.04 33.91
CA SER A 178 -6.51 24.10 34.79
C SER A 178 -5.46 24.54 35.81
N LEU A 179 -4.80 23.58 36.44
CA LEU A 179 -3.65 23.79 37.32
C LEU A 179 -2.49 24.50 36.58
N ALA A 180 -2.21 24.16 35.33
CA ALA A 180 -1.18 24.83 34.53
C ALA A 180 -1.57 26.23 34.01
N GLY A 181 -2.79 26.71 34.31
CA GLY A 181 -3.33 27.97 33.79
C GLY A 181 -3.75 27.88 32.32
N ILE A 182 -3.98 26.67 31.81
CA ILE A 182 -4.36 26.39 30.43
C ILE A 182 -5.87 26.15 30.35
N GLN A 183 -6.56 26.88 29.47
CA GLN A 183 -7.96 26.60 29.18
C GLN A 183 -8.07 25.24 28.47
N CYS A 184 -8.78 24.32 29.09
CA CYS A 184 -9.06 23.00 28.57
C CYS A 184 -10.53 22.67 28.82
N LYS A 185 -11.10 21.84 27.95
CA LYS A 185 -12.46 21.35 28.08
C LYS A 185 -12.49 19.85 27.83
N LYS A 186 -13.02 19.08 28.78
CA LYS A 186 -13.44 17.69 28.54
C LYS A 186 -14.67 17.67 27.63
N LEU A 187 -14.62 16.81 26.63
CA LEU A 187 -15.66 16.58 25.65
C LEU A 187 -16.13 15.12 25.76
N SER A 188 -17.41 14.91 25.48
CA SER A 188 -18.03 13.59 25.39
C SER A 188 -18.65 13.43 24.01
N GLY A 189 -18.67 12.20 23.50
CA GLY A 189 -19.36 11.85 22.27
C GLY A 189 -19.26 10.38 21.92
N HIS A 190 -19.44 10.09 20.64
CA HIS A 190 -19.32 8.77 20.07
C HIS A 190 -17.97 8.57 19.37
N ALA A 191 -17.39 7.38 19.49
CA ALA A 191 -16.16 7.04 18.80
C ALA A 191 -16.26 5.75 17.96
N LYS A 192 -15.65 5.76 16.77
CA LYS A 192 -15.42 4.54 15.98
C LYS A 192 -14.18 3.80 16.51
N GLY A 193 -14.24 3.44 17.78
CA GLY A 193 -13.15 2.84 18.54
C GLY A 193 -13.21 1.32 18.62
N HIS A 194 -12.71 0.78 19.74
CA HIS A 194 -12.80 -0.66 20.01
C HIS A 194 -14.27 -1.13 19.98
N GLY A 195 -14.52 -2.25 19.30
CA GLY A 195 -15.86 -2.84 19.19
C GLY A 195 -16.74 -2.23 18.10
N TYR A 196 -16.32 -1.13 17.47
CA TYR A 196 -17.03 -0.56 16.32
C TYR A 196 -17.13 -1.58 15.17
N LYS A 197 -18.29 -1.64 14.54
CA LYS A 197 -18.53 -2.44 13.34
C LYS A 197 -18.92 -1.53 12.19
N ILE A 198 -18.41 -1.83 10.99
CA ILE A 198 -18.79 -1.10 9.77
C ILE A 198 -20.31 -1.11 9.61
N GLY A 199 -20.89 0.07 9.39
CA GLY A 199 -22.34 0.28 9.25
C GLY A 199 -23.10 0.32 10.57
N GLN A 200 -22.41 0.31 11.72
CA GLN A 200 -23.03 0.55 13.03
C GLN A 200 -23.55 1.98 13.12
N THR A 201 -24.76 2.11 13.64
CA THR A 201 -25.37 3.37 14.06
C THR A 201 -25.12 3.61 15.55
N PHE A 202 -24.95 4.86 15.95
CA PHE A 202 -24.77 5.25 17.33
C PHE A 202 -26.10 5.71 17.93
N THR A 203 -26.44 5.17 19.10
CA THR A 203 -27.67 5.49 19.82
C THR A 203 -27.40 5.51 21.31
N GLY A 204 -28.08 6.39 22.05
CA GLY A 204 -27.98 6.46 23.51
C GLY A 204 -26.87 7.39 23.99
N ASP A 205 -26.30 7.06 25.14
CA ASP A 205 -25.29 7.88 25.80
C ASP A 205 -23.93 7.84 25.08
N SER A 206 -23.15 8.90 25.26
CA SER A 206 -21.74 8.99 24.86
C SER A 206 -20.93 7.75 25.31
N ASP A 207 -20.10 7.21 24.41
CA ASP A 207 -19.25 6.04 24.66
C ASP A 207 -17.76 6.38 24.78
N HIS A 208 -17.39 7.65 24.56
CA HIS A 208 -16.01 8.10 24.63
C HIS A 208 -15.87 9.53 25.15
N ALA A 209 -14.69 9.84 25.69
CA ALA A 209 -14.36 11.16 26.23
C ALA A 209 -12.91 11.55 25.88
N TRP A 210 -12.72 12.83 25.52
CA TRP A 210 -11.44 13.42 25.11
C TRP A 210 -11.39 14.91 25.48
N ASN A 211 -10.40 15.67 24.98
CA ASN A 211 -10.24 17.08 25.34
C ASN A 211 -10.11 18.02 24.14
N ALA A 212 -10.53 19.26 24.36
CA ALA A 212 -10.09 20.42 23.58
C ALA A 212 -9.22 21.33 24.47
N VAL A 213 -8.17 21.91 23.90
CA VAL A 213 -7.24 22.81 24.61
C VAL A 213 -7.09 24.12 23.84
N TYR A 214 -7.08 25.26 24.54
CA TYR A 214 -6.95 26.57 23.91
C TYR A 214 -5.48 26.99 23.89
N LEU A 215 -4.91 27.11 22.69
CA LEU A 215 -3.52 27.50 22.46
C LEU A 215 -3.47 28.54 21.35
N GLU A 216 -2.60 29.55 21.50
CA GLU A 216 -2.36 30.57 20.46
C GLU A 216 -3.65 31.19 19.87
N GLY A 217 -4.63 31.41 20.74
CA GLY A 217 -5.91 32.03 20.38
C GLY A 217 -6.95 31.08 19.77
N ARG A 218 -6.74 29.77 19.77
CA ARG A 218 -7.58 28.79 19.06
C ARG A 218 -7.76 27.47 19.83
N TRP A 219 -8.84 26.75 19.57
CA TRP A 219 -9.15 25.46 20.20
C TRP A 219 -8.58 24.28 19.41
N HIS A 220 -7.83 23.38 20.05
CA HIS A 220 -7.19 22.22 19.44
C HIS A 220 -7.67 20.93 20.09
N LEU A 221 -7.89 19.87 19.30
CA LEU A 221 -8.40 18.58 19.78
C LEU A 221 -7.27 17.60 20.11
N LEU A 222 -7.43 16.84 21.19
CA LEU A 222 -6.52 15.77 21.57
C LEU A 222 -7.25 14.65 22.33
N ASP A 223 -6.70 13.44 22.30
CA ASP A 223 -7.19 12.30 23.08
C ASP A 223 -6.04 11.53 23.73
N SER A 224 -5.85 11.75 25.03
CA SER A 224 -4.79 11.09 25.79
C SER A 224 -5.03 9.59 25.98
N THR A 225 -6.28 9.12 25.90
CA THR A 225 -6.62 7.70 26.02
C THR A 225 -6.03 6.94 24.84
N TRP A 226 -6.35 7.36 23.62
CA TRP A 226 -5.86 6.73 22.40
C TRP A 226 -4.41 7.12 22.07
N GLY A 227 -3.92 8.23 22.64
CA GLY A 227 -2.50 8.59 22.66
C GLY A 227 -1.63 7.67 23.51
N SER A 228 -2.19 7.00 24.53
CA SER A 228 -1.43 6.15 25.47
C SER A 228 -1.15 4.75 24.94
N GLY A 229 -2.11 4.15 24.24
CA GLY A 229 -1.99 2.76 23.81
C GLY A 229 -3.28 2.16 23.28
N SER A 230 -3.30 0.83 23.24
CA SER A 230 -4.40 0.05 22.70
C SER A 230 -4.73 -1.14 23.57
N VAL A 231 -5.99 -1.54 23.54
CA VAL A 231 -6.47 -2.82 24.09
C VAL A 231 -6.45 -3.90 23.02
N ASP A 232 -6.31 -5.15 23.42
CA ASP A 232 -6.42 -6.31 22.52
C ASP A 232 -7.87 -6.53 22.02
N ASP A 233 -8.02 -7.35 20.98
CA ASP A 233 -9.32 -7.62 20.34
C ASP A 233 -10.34 -8.24 21.31
N SER A 234 -9.87 -8.98 22.33
CA SER A 234 -10.71 -9.56 23.38
C SER A 234 -11.06 -8.59 24.52
N PHE A 235 -10.53 -7.36 24.50
CA PHE A 235 -10.70 -6.36 25.55
C PHE A 235 -10.38 -6.92 26.94
N THR A 236 -9.22 -7.57 27.04
CA THR A 236 -8.72 -8.22 28.25
C THR A 236 -7.40 -7.60 28.73
N LYS A 237 -6.64 -6.97 27.84
CA LYS A 237 -5.33 -6.42 28.17
C LYS A 237 -5.06 -5.10 27.47
N PHE A 238 -4.66 -4.10 28.25
CA PHE A 238 -4.08 -2.86 27.75
C PHE A 238 -2.58 -3.04 27.47
N THR A 239 -2.10 -2.42 26.39
CA THR A 239 -0.67 -2.32 26.07
C THR A 239 -0.34 -0.88 25.72
N TYR A 240 0.63 -0.29 26.45
CA TYR A 240 1.20 1.00 26.08
C TYR A 240 1.75 0.94 24.65
N ARG A 241 1.23 1.84 23.81
CA ARG A 241 1.64 2.06 22.43
C ARG A 241 1.41 3.53 22.13
N TYR A 242 2.39 4.34 22.52
CA TYR A 242 2.32 5.78 22.35
C TYR A 242 1.95 6.13 20.91
N ASN A 243 0.92 6.97 20.75
CA ASN A 243 0.41 7.37 19.46
C ASN A 243 0.34 8.89 19.35
N GLU A 244 1.39 9.47 18.76
CA GLU A 244 1.50 10.90 18.53
C GLU A 244 0.32 11.46 17.73
N PHE A 245 -0.33 10.68 16.86
CA PHE A 245 -1.42 11.15 16.00
C PHE A 245 -2.48 11.95 16.79
N TYR A 246 -2.84 11.48 17.99
CA TYR A 246 -3.90 12.05 18.83
C TYR A 246 -3.51 13.30 19.64
N PHE A 247 -2.27 13.80 19.52
CA PHE A 247 -1.88 15.08 20.10
C PHE A 247 -2.17 16.22 19.12
N LEU A 248 -3.07 17.15 19.44
CA LEU A 248 -3.39 18.34 18.61
C LEU A 248 -3.78 18.01 17.16
N THR A 249 -4.45 16.87 16.95
CA THR A 249 -4.87 16.38 15.63
C THR A 249 -5.72 17.42 14.90
N HIS A 250 -5.53 17.55 13.60
CA HIS A 250 -6.35 18.43 12.79
C HIS A 250 -7.84 17.99 12.85
N PRO A 251 -8.82 18.91 13.04
CA PRO A 251 -10.23 18.53 13.19
C PRO A 251 -10.80 17.71 12.02
N ALA A 252 -10.40 18.03 10.79
CA ALA A 252 -10.79 17.30 9.58
C ALA A 252 -10.32 15.83 9.57
N LEU A 253 -9.32 15.48 10.38
CA LEU A 253 -8.87 14.11 10.60
C LEU A 253 -9.52 13.49 11.83
N PHE A 254 -9.58 14.25 12.93
CA PHE A 254 -10.12 13.79 14.22
C PHE A 254 -11.59 13.38 14.14
N ILE A 255 -12.40 14.07 13.32
CA ILE A 255 -13.82 13.76 13.10
C ILE A 255 -14.06 12.37 12.48
N ASN A 256 -13.05 11.73 11.86
CA ASN A 256 -13.24 10.41 11.23
C ASN A 256 -13.52 9.31 12.25
N ASN A 257 -13.11 9.52 13.50
CA ASN A 257 -13.32 8.55 14.58
C ASN A 257 -13.81 9.15 15.90
N HIS A 258 -13.97 10.47 16.02
CA HIS A 258 -14.54 11.14 17.19
C HIS A 258 -15.67 12.10 16.80
N PHE A 259 -16.90 11.78 17.20
CA PHE A 259 -18.08 12.61 16.97
C PHE A 259 -18.59 13.21 18.29
N PRO A 260 -18.40 14.51 18.55
CA PRO A 260 -18.82 15.14 19.81
C PRO A 260 -20.34 15.29 19.91
N ASP A 261 -20.86 15.21 21.14
CA ASP A 261 -22.29 15.46 21.44
C ASP A 261 -22.73 16.86 21.01
N ASN A 262 -21.86 17.85 21.20
CA ASN A 262 -22.08 19.22 20.74
C ASN A 262 -21.26 19.47 19.47
N SER A 263 -21.98 19.69 18.36
CA SER A 263 -21.42 19.85 17.02
C SER A 263 -20.42 21.00 16.89
N ASN A 264 -20.48 22.03 17.75
CA ASN A 264 -19.50 23.13 17.71
C ASN A 264 -18.08 22.66 18.04
N TRP A 265 -17.94 21.56 18.79
CA TRP A 265 -16.64 20.96 19.11
C TRP A 265 -16.06 20.09 18.00
N GLN A 266 -16.77 19.94 16.87
CA GLN A 266 -16.16 19.38 15.67
C GLN A 266 -15.09 20.33 15.12
N LEU A 267 -15.20 21.65 15.38
CA LEU A 267 -14.30 22.67 14.85
C LEU A 267 -14.19 22.63 13.31
N LEU A 268 -15.31 22.31 12.67
CA LEU A 268 -15.45 22.17 11.21
C LEU A 268 -16.58 23.05 10.69
N LYS A 269 -16.44 23.49 9.43
CA LYS A 269 -17.51 24.16 8.69
C LYS A 269 -17.53 23.67 7.22
N PRO A 270 -18.64 23.07 6.75
CA PRO A 270 -19.82 22.68 7.54
C PRO A 270 -19.47 21.58 8.56
N THR A 271 -20.25 21.50 9.63
CA THR A 271 -20.19 20.38 10.58
C THR A 271 -20.79 19.14 9.94
N LEU A 272 -20.27 17.97 10.30
CA LEU A 272 -20.79 16.67 9.91
C LEU A 272 -22.02 16.31 10.76
N THR A 273 -23.04 15.73 10.14
CA THR A 273 -24.16 15.11 10.87
C THR A 273 -23.78 13.73 11.40
N LEU A 274 -24.49 13.23 12.42
CA LEU A 274 -24.24 11.88 12.94
C LEU A 274 -24.40 10.81 11.85
N LYS A 275 -25.41 10.96 10.99
CA LYS A 275 -25.66 10.02 9.88
C LYS A 275 -24.53 10.02 8.84
N GLU A 276 -23.96 11.18 8.53
CA GLU A 276 -22.78 11.24 7.66
C GLU A 276 -21.57 10.62 8.36
N PHE A 277 -21.35 10.90 9.65
CA PHE A 277 -20.31 10.24 10.44
C PHE A 277 -20.46 8.71 10.40
N GLU A 278 -21.65 8.17 10.61
CA GLU A 278 -21.93 6.72 10.56
C GLU A 278 -21.60 6.09 9.20
N ASN A 279 -21.97 6.79 8.11
CA ASN A 279 -21.78 6.30 6.74
C ASN A 279 -20.35 6.49 6.22
N ASN A 280 -19.60 7.43 6.78
CA ASN A 280 -18.24 7.70 6.35
C ASN A 280 -17.30 6.52 6.63
N MET A 281 -16.33 6.36 5.75
CA MET A 281 -15.26 5.39 5.92
C MET A 281 -14.44 5.68 7.17
N LEU A 282 -14.02 4.63 7.88
CA LEU A 282 -13.11 4.77 9.02
C LEU A 282 -11.66 4.83 8.53
N HIS A 283 -11.06 6.00 8.61
CA HIS A 283 -9.60 6.17 8.49
C HIS A 283 -9.02 6.35 9.89
N ASN A 284 -8.19 5.40 10.32
CA ASN A 284 -7.58 5.42 11.66
C ASN A 284 -6.23 6.17 11.67
N SER A 285 -5.63 6.31 12.84
CA SER A 285 -4.31 6.96 12.98
C SER A 285 -3.21 6.36 12.07
N SER A 286 -3.21 5.03 11.87
CA SER A 286 -2.26 4.34 10.99
C SER A 286 -2.41 4.76 9.54
N PHE A 287 -3.64 4.97 9.06
CA PHE A 287 -3.93 5.44 7.70
C PHE A 287 -3.16 6.74 7.40
N TYR A 288 -3.32 7.73 8.28
CA TYR A 288 -2.70 9.04 8.10
C TYR A 288 -1.20 9.04 8.36
N THR A 289 -0.75 8.34 9.41
CA THR A 289 0.67 8.29 9.79
C THR A 289 1.53 7.60 8.73
N LEU A 290 0.96 6.64 7.99
CA LEU A 290 1.61 5.99 6.86
C LEU A 290 1.54 6.80 5.55
N GLY A 291 0.99 8.02 5.58
CA GLY A 291 0.91 8.91 4.43
C GLY A 291 -0.09 8.44 3.36
N LEU A 292 -1.12 7.70 3.75
CA LEU A 292 -2.26 7.39 2.89
C LEU A 292 -3.16 8.63 2.78
N LEU A 293 -3.74 8.83 1.60
CA LEU A 293 -4.40 10.09 1.23
C LEU A 293 -5.88 9.93 0.94
N ALA A 294 -6.24 8.83 0.27
CA ALA A 294 -7.61 8.54 -0.14
C ALA A 294 -7.78 7.04 -0.39
N THR A 295 -9.05 6.63 -0.44
CA THR A 295 -9.50 5.26 -0.67
C THR A 295 -10.64 5.30 -1.66
N HIS A 296 -10.62 4.42 -2.65
CA HIS A 296 -11.75 4.26 -3.56
C HIS A 296 -12.23 2.81 -3.55
N PRO A 297 -13.54 2.55 -3.40
CA PRO A 297 -14.60 3.53 -3.15
C PRO A 297 -14.48 4.20 -1.77
N GLU A 298 -15.05 5.40 -1.62
CA GLU A 298 -15.04 6.16 -0.35
C GLU A 298 -16.12 5.70 0.64
N THR A 299 -16.84 4.62 0.30
CA THR A 299 -17.89 4.04 1.14
C THR A 299 -17.41 2.71 1.74
N PRO A 300 -17.72 2.44 3.01
CA PRO A 300 -17.20 1.25 3.69
C PRO A 300 -17.89 -0.06 3.26
N ILE A 301 -19.00 0.03 2.52
CA ILE A 301 -19.70 -1.12 1.93
C ILE A 301 -19.51 -1.10 0.41
N ILE A 302 -19.11 -2.23 -0.16
CA ILE A 302 -18.87 -2.41 -1.60
C ILE A 302 -19.75 -3.55 -2.12
N GLN A 303 -20.46 -3.31 -3.22
CA GLN A 303 -21.15 -4.35 -3.98
C GLN A 303 -20.22 -4.95 -5.03
N THR A 304 -20.19 -6.27 -5.16
CA THR A 304 -19.50 -6.88 -6.30
C THR A 304 -20.26 -6.67 -7.59
N VAL A 305 -19.52 -6.53 -8.69
CA VAL A 305 -20.06 -6.55 -10.06
C VAL A 305 -19.52 -7.81 -10.73
N ASN A 306 -20.41 -8.73 -11.12
CA ASN A 306 -20.04 -10.03 -11.69
C ASN A 306 -19.05 -10.83 -10.81
N GLY A 307 -19.21 -10.77 -9.47
CA GLY A 307 -18.34 -11.46 -8.52
C GLY A 307 -16.96 -10.86 -8.30
N LYS A 308 -16.73 -9.64 -8.78
CA LYS A 308 -15.52 -8.84 -8.55
C LYS A 308 -15.84 -7.57 -7.78
N ALA A 309 -14.99 -7.19 -6.83
CA ALA A 309 -14.94 -5.83 -6.28
C ALA A 309 -13.53 -5.25 -6.45
N SER A 310 -13.41 -3.93 -6.61
CA SER A 310 -12.13 -3.25 -6.82
C SER A 310 -11.96 -2.16 -5.78
N VAL A 311 -10.75 -2.07 -5.22
CA VAL A 311 -10.35 -1.05 -4.25
C VAL A 311 -9.05 -0.41 -4.71
N SER A 312 -8.89 0.88 -4.53
CA SER A 312 -7.58 1.55 -4.60
C SER A 312 -7.31 2.39 -3.37
N ILE A 313 -6.03 2.57 -3.07
CA ILE A 313 -5.56 3.46 -2.00
C ILE A 313 -4.50 4.36 -2.59
N ASP A 314 -4.70 5.66 -2.45
CA ASP A 314 -3.71 6.67 -2.81
C ASP A 314 -2.77 6.91 -1.63
N CYS A 315 -1.48 6.98 -1.90
CA CYS A 315 -0.47 7.21 -0.89
C CYS A 315 0.75 7.95 -1.42
N ARG A 316 1.54 8.50 -0.50
CA ARG A 316 2.90 8.95 -0.85
C ARG A 316 3.75 7.72 -1.24
N PRO A 317 4.77 7.88 -2.10
CA PRO A 317 5.58 6.76 -2.57
C PRO A 317 6.27 6.00 -1.43
N GLY A 318 6.48 4.69 -1.64
CA GLY A 318 7.27 3.86 -0.73
C GLY A 318 6.46 3.15 0.36
N THR A 319 5.17 2.88 0.13
CA THR A 319 4.33 2.07 1.02
C THR A 319 4.10 0.68 0.43
N LEU A 320 4.19 -0.34 1.28
CA LEU A 320 3.88 -1.73 0.96
C LEU A 320 2.52 -2.10 1.54
N PHE A 321 1.79 -2.98 0.85
CA PHE A 321 0.44 -3.37 1.21
C PHE A 321 0.31 -4.89 1.30
N MET A 322 -0.70 -5.32 2.06
CA MET A 322 -1.20 -6.68 2.19
C MET A 322 -2.72 -6.58 2.37
N PHE A 323 -3.46 -7.62 2.04
CA PHE A 323 -4.89 -7.69 2.34
C PHE A 323 -5.28 -9.05 2.89
N LYS A 324 -6.39 -9.10 3.61
CA LYS A 324 -7.05 -10.33 4.04
C LYS A 324 -8.52 -10.23 3.70
N LEU A 325 -9.06 -11.28 3.07
CA LEU A 325 -10.48 -11.43 2.82
C LEU A 325 -11.03 -12.51 3.76
N LYS A 326 -11.47 -12.10 4.95
CA LYS A 326 -11.97 -13.03 5.97
C LYS A 326 -13.27 -13.69 5.50
N GLY A 327 -13.31 -15.02 5.60
CA GLY A 327 -14.40 -15.86 5.10
C GLY A 327 -14.05 -16.70 3.87
N THR A 328 -12.87 -16.48 3.27
CA THR A 328 -12.34 -17.23 2.11
C THR A 328 -10.82 -17.39 2.18
N ASP A 329 -10.23 -18.21 1.31
CA ASP A 329 -8.79 -18.11 1.00
C ASP A 329 -8.52 -16.77 0.28
N GLU A 330 -7.28 -16.25 0.31
CA GLU A 330 -6.91 -14.94 -0.27
C GLU A 330 -7.07 -14.93 -1.81
N HIS A 331 -8.26 -14.57 -2.30
CA HIS A 331 -8.57 -14.51 -3.72
C HIS A 331 -8.65 -13.08 -4.24
N GLY A 332 -7.49 -12.50 -4.53
CA GLY A 332 -7.40 -11.16 -5.10
C GLY A 332 -6.14 -10.95 -5.95
N LEU A 333 -6.06 -9.78 -6.58
CA LEU A 333 -4.92 -9.30 -7.36
C LEU A 333 -4.59 -7.90 -6.90
N MET A 334 -3.47 -7.76 -6.21
CA MET A 334 -2.97 -6.46 -5.79
C MET A 334 -1.83 -6.02 -6.70
N THR A 335 -1.91 -4.81 -7.23
CA THR A 335 -0.84 -4.17 -7.99
C THR A 335 -0.39 -2.90 -7.27
N LEU A 336 0.93 -2.73 -7.15
CA LEU A 336 1.51 -1.53 -6.55
C LEU A 336 1.76 -0.47 -7.61
N GLU A 337 1.29 0.74 -7.34
CA GLU A 337 1.42 1.89 -8.21
C GLU A 337 2.35 2.93 -7.58
N LYS A 338 2.87 3.87 -8.37
CA LYS A 338 3.85 4.86 -7.89
C LYS A 338 3.34 5.67 -6.69
N HIS A 339 2.04 5.95 -6.64
CA HIS A 339 1.38 6.74 -5.60
C HIS A 339 0.21 5.99 -4.97
N GLY A 340 0.30 4.67 -4.86
CA GLY A 340 -0.82 3.91 -4.32
C GLY A 340 -0.75 2.41 -4.59
N MET A 341 -1.92 1.79 -4.48
CA MET A 341 -2.15 0.42 -4.92
C MET A 341 -3.56 0.27 -5.47
N LYS A 342 -3.74 -0.77 -6.28
CA LYS A 342 -5.03 -1.27 -6.72
C LYS A 342 -5.19 -2.72 -6.29
N LEU A 343 -6.36 -3.09 -5.83
CA LEU A 343 -6.72 -4.42 -5.37
C LEU A 343 -8.05 -4.84 -5.98
N ASP A 344 -8.02 -5.88 -6.81
CA ASP A 344 -9.20 -6.56 -7.30
C ASP A 344 -9.44 -7.82 -6.46
N ILE A 345 -10.62 -7.96 -5.85
CA ILE A 345 -11.00 -9.13 -5.04
C ILE A 345 -12.11 -9.94 -5.70
N TYR A 346 -12.06 -11.25 -5.51
CA TYR A 346 -12.96 -12.23 -6.12
C TYR A 346 -13.47 -13.22 -5.05
N PRO A 347 -14.50 -12.84 -4.26
CA PRO A 347 -15.04 -13.73 -3.25
C PRO A 347 -15.52 -15.05 -3.86
N GLN A 348 -15.17 -16.18 -3.24
CA GLN A 348 -15.50 -17.52 -3.75
C GLN A 348 -16.85 -18.06 -3.27
N LYS A 349 -17.54 -17.31 -2.41
CA LYS A 349 -18.87 -17.62 -1.91
C LYS A 349 -19.72 -16.35 -1.96
N THR A 350 -21.02 -16.51 -2.17
CA THR A 350 -21.97 -15.40 -2.04
C THR A 350 -22.15 -15.01 -0.58
N GLY A 351 -22.66 -13.81 -0.35
CA GLY A 351 -22.88 -13.24 0.99
C GLY A 351 -21.91 -12.12 1.33
N THR A 352 -21.75 -11.86 2.62
CA THR A 352 -20.99 -10.74 3.15
C THR A 352 -19.59 -11.18 3.57
N HIS A 353 -18.57 -10.48 3.08
CA HIS A 353 -17.16 -10.75 3.36
C HIS A 353 -16.48 -9.53 3.97
N LYS A 354 -15.56 -9.74 4.91
CA LYS A 354 -14.77 -8.65 5.49
C LYS A 354 -13.43 -8.56 4.76
N LEU A 355 -13.17 -7.43 4.13
CA LEU A 355 -11.87 -7.09 3.54
C LEU A 355 -11.10 -6.21 4.53
N GLU A 356 -9.91 -6.63 4.89
CA GLU A 356 -8.96 -5.87 5.71
C GLU A 356 -7.72 -5.58 4.87
N ILE A 357 -7.31 -4.32 4.80
CA ILE A 357 -6.11 -3.88 4.08
C ILE A 357 -5.10 -3.37 5.09
N PHE A 358 -3.88 -3.87 4.96
CA PHE A 358 -2.76 -3.55 5.81
C PHE A 358 -1.68 -2.83 5.03
N ALA A 359 -0.98 -1.92 5.69
CA ALA A 359 0.13 -1.20 5.09
C ALA A 359 1.33 -1.08 6.04
N LYS A 360 2.51 -0.85 5.46
CA LYS A 360 3.72 -0.47 6.17
C LYS A 360 4.66 0.34 5.28
N PRO A 361 5.59 1.13 5.85
CA PRO A 361 6.64 1.77 5.07
C PRO A 361 7.59 0.74 4.44
N SER A 362 8.06 0.99 3.23
CA SER A 362 9.02 0.12 2.53
C SER A 362 10.42 0.09 3.16
N LYS A 363 10.80 1.18 3.84
CA LYS A 363 12.06 1.33 4.58
C LYS A 363 11.78 1.48 6.07
N ALA A 364 11.03 0.55 6.65
CA ALA A 364 10.78 0.55 8.08
C ALA A 364 12.06 0.19 8.86
N GLU A 365 12.36 0.90 9.94
CA GLU A 365 13.31 0.43 10.96
C GLU A 365 12.78 -0.86 11.61
N ALA A 366 13.64 -1.65 12.26
CA ALA A 366 13.29 -2.99 12.75
C ALA A 366 12.04 -3.02 13.66
N SER A 367 11.74 -1.92 14.38
CA SER A 367 10.56 -1.76 15.24
C SER A 367 9.26 -1.43 14.49
N ASP A 368 9.32 -0.92 13.25
CA ASP A 368 8.18 -0.48 12.42
C ASP A 368 7.83 -1.48 11.30
N ASN A 369 8.45 -2.65 11.29
CA ASN A 369 8.30 -3.63 10.20
C ASN A 369 6.96 -4.41 10.23
N VAL A 370 6.04 -4.05 11.13
CA VAL A 370 4.76 -4.72 11.31
C VAL A 370 3.70 -4.04 10.44
N TYR A 371 2.97 -4.84 9.66
CA TYR A 371 1.82 -4.38 8.91
C TYR A 371 0.69 -3.93 9.85
N GLN A 372 0.18 -2.71 9.63
CA GLN A 372 -0.91 -2.15 10.39
C GLN A 372 -2.20 -2.17 9.56
N CYS A 373 -3.34 -2.52 10.15
CA CYS A 373 -4.63 -2.43 9.47
C CYS A 373 -4.97 -0.96 9.24
N VAL A 374 -5.06 -0.54 7.99
CA VAL A 374 -5.30 0.86 7.62
C VAL A 374 -6.73 1.11 7.18
N VAL A 375 -7.38 0.08 6.64
CA VAL A 375 -8.69 0.19 5.98
C VAL A 375 -9.43 -1.13 6.09
N GLU A 376 -10.74 -1.05 6.34
CA GLU A 376 -11.65 -2.19 6.30
C GLU A 376 -12.86 -1.89 5.42
N TYR A 377 -13.33 -2.91 4.70
CA TYR A 377 -14.57 -2.86 3.92
C TYR A 377 -15.46 -4.07 4.20
N VAL A 378 -16.76 -3.88 4.03
CA VAL A 378 -17.75 -4.94 3.93
C VAL A 378 -18.09 -5.15 2.45
N VAL A 379 -17.73 -6.33 1.93
CA VAL A 379 -17.94 -6.69 0.53
C VAL A 379 -19.17 -7.56 0.44
N GLN A 380 -20.20 -7.06 -0.23
CA GLN A 380 -21.44 -7.78 -0.49
C GLN A 380 -21.36 -8.45 -1.87
N CYS A 381 -21.44 -9.78 -1.86
CA CYS A 381 -21.24 -10.60 -3.05
C CYS A 381 -22.52 -11.37 -3.40
N GLU A 382 -23.21 -10.95 -4.47
CA GLU A 382 -24.43 -11.60 -4.93
C GLU A 382 -24.18 -12.78 -5.89
N SER A 383 -23.09 -12.74 -6.63
CA SER A 383 -22.67 -13.79 -7.57
C SER A 383 -21.17 -13.98 -7.52
N VAL A 384 -20.70 -15.20 -7.75
CA VAL A 384 -19.27 -15.56 -7.73
C VAL A 384 -18.74 -15.72 -9.15
N ASP A 385 -17.58 -15.15 -9.44
CA ASP A 385 -16.86 -15.42 -10.68
C ASP A 385 -16.18 -16.81 -10.61
N LYS A 386 -16.88 -17.83 -11.11
CA LYS A 386 -16.37 -19.21 -11.15
C LYS A 386 -15.20 -19.40 -12.12
N ALA A 387 -15.02 -18.50 -13.09
CA ALA A 387 -13.93 -18.56 -14.04
C ALA A 387 -12.62 -18.07 -13.42
N MET A 388 -12.70 -17.19 -12.41
CA MET A 388 -11.52 -16.68 -11.70
C MET A 388 -11.04 -17.65 -10.63
N ARG A 389 -9.99 -18.41 -10.96
CA ARG A 389 -9.25 -19.25 -10.03
C ARG A 389 -7.78 -18.87 -10.03
N PHE A 390 -7.25 -18.66 -8.84
CA PHE A 390 -5.86 -18.26 -8.64
C PHE A 390 -5.00 -19.48 -8.37
N PRO A 391 -3.87 -19.65 -9.09
CA PRO A 391 -2.91 -20.69 -8.78
C PRO A 391 -2.35 -20.51 -7.36
N LYS A 392 -2.08 -21.60 -6.64
CA LYS A 392 -1.52 -21.57 -5.27
C LYS A 392 -0.19 -20.84 -5.19
N ASP A 393 0.57 -20.91 -6.27
CA ASP A 393 1.90 -20.34 -6.39
C ASP A 393 1.93 -18.84 -6.69
N LEU A 394 0.77 -18.20 -6.87
CA LEU A 394 0.67 -16.78 -7.16
C LEU A 394 1.03 -15.96 -5.91
N CYS A 395 2.06 -15.12 -6.01
CA CYS A 395 2.44 -14.23 -4.92
C CYS A 395 1.91 -12.81 -5.16
N GLN A 396 1.56 -12.13 -4.07
CA GLN A 396 1.20 -10.72 -4.07
C GLN A 396 2.44 -9.86 -3.75
N PRO A 397 2.55 -8.64 -4.31
CA PRO A 397 1.72 -8.07 -5.38
C PRO A 397 1.99 -8.73 -6.76
N VAL A 398 1.05 -8.58 -7.68
CA VAL A 398 1.09 -9.13 -9.04
C VAL A 398 1.37 -8.02 -10.05
N GLY A 399 2.20 -8.35 -11.04
CA GLY A 399 2.61 -7.45 -12.11
C GLY A 399 3.83 -6.58 -11.76
N PRO A 400 4.32 -5.80 -12.73
CA PRO A 400 5.40 -4.84 -12.52
C PRO A 400 4.92 -3.68 -11.65
N SER A 401 5.84 -3.09 -10.89
CA SER A 401 5.54 -1.98 -9.97
C SER A 401 6.73 -1.05 -9.79
N TRP A 402 6.54 0.04 -9.04
CA TRP A 402 7.65 0.90 -8.60
C TRP A 402 8.74 0.11 -7.86
N PHE A 403 8.38 -1.00 -7.19
CA PHE A 403 9.34 -1.87 -6.51
C PHE A 403 10.21 -2.63 -7.52
N SER A 404 9.61 -3.23 -8.55
CA SER A 404 10.39 -3.93 -9.59
C SER A 404 11.22 -2.95 -10.44
N GLU A 405 10.76 -1.72 -10.64
CA GLU A 405 11.54 -0.65 -11.27
C GLU A 405 12.81 -0.32 -10.45
N HIS A 406 12.72 -0.25 -9.12
CA HIS A 406 13.89 -0.07 -8.25
C HIS A 406 14.85 -1.28 -8.29
N GLN A 407 14.33 -2.48 -8.56
CA GLN A 407 15.15 -3.68 -8.82
C GLN A 407 15.69 -3.71 -10.26
N GLY A 408 15.45 -2.66 -11.06
CA GLY A 408 16.02 -2.44 -12.38
C GLY A 408 15.27 -3.08 -13.55
N PHE A 409 14.01 -3.48 -13.35
CA PHE A 409 13.07 -3.86 -14.40
C PHE A 409 12.29 -2.64 -14.87
N LEU A 410 12.74 -2.01 -15.94
CA LEU A 410 12.21 -0.75 -16.45
C LEU A 410 11.35 -0.99 -17.71
N ARG A 411 10.40 -0.09 -17.96
CA ARG A 411 9.62 -0.04 -19.21
C ARG A 411 9.02 -1.40 -19.62
N PRO A 412 8.18 -2.02 -18.77
CA PRO A 412 7.51 -3.27 -19.15
C PRO A 412 6.58 -3.03 -20.34
N SER A 413 6.51 -3.97 -21.29
CA SER A 413 5.56 -3.91 -22.41
C SER A 413 4.11 -4.08 -21.97
N HIS A 414 3.89 -4.78 -20.85
CA HIS A 414 2.58 -5.01 -20.25
C HIS A 414 2.63 -4.56 -18.79
N ARG A 415 1.78 -3.60 -18.42
CA ARG A 415 1.66 -3.13 -17.03
C ARG A 415 0.60 -3.89 -16.24
N GLU A 416 -0.37 -4.47 -16.94
CA GLU A 416 -1.45 -5.22 -16.32
C GLU A 416 -0.93 -6.51 -15.65
N PRO A 417 -1.44 -6.85 -14.46
CA PRO A 417 -1.01 -8.04 -13.72
C PRO A 417 -1.44 -9.36 -14.37
N VAL A 418 -2.50 -9.31 -15.20
CA VAL A 418 -3.09 -10.47 -15.86
C VAL A 418 -2.92 -10.36 -17.38
N LEU A 419 -2.40 -11.42 -17.99
CA LEU A 419 -2.26 -11.56 -19.43
C LEU A 419 -3.24 -12.61 -19.94
N HIS A 420 -4.02 -12.25 -20.95
CA HIS A 420 -4.94 -13.17 -21.61
C HIS A 420 -4.38 -13.60 -22.96
N THR A 421 -4.40 -14.89 -23.24
CA THR A 421 -4.04 -15.45 -24.56
C THR A 421 -5.07 -16.47 -25.02
N ASN A 422 -5.37 -16.45 -26.32
CA ASN A 422 -6.32 -17.37 -26.95
C ASN A 422 -5.62 -18.57 -27.61
N ASP A 423 -4.36 -18.41 -28.01
CA ASP A 423 -3.58 -19.44 -28.67
C ASP A 423 -2.53 -20.05 -27.74
N GLY A 424 -2.42 -19.59 -26.49
CA GLY A 424 -1.45 -20.11 -25.52
C GLY A 424 -0.05 -19.52 -25.66
N ARG A 425 0.16 -18.49 -26.49
CA ARG A 425 1.44 -17.80 -26.61
C ARG A 425 1.32 -16.37 -26.13
N CYS A 426 2.38 -15.85 -25.52
CA CYS A 426 2.51 -14.42 -25.25
C CYS A 426 3.99 -14.00 -25.21
N SER A 427 4.23 -12.70 -25.30
CA SER A 427 5.59 -12.15 -25.22
C SER A 427 5.63 -10.91 -24.35
N LEU A 428 6.62 -10.82 -23.49
CA LEU A 428 6.81 -9.73 -22.53
C LEU A 428 8.18 -9.12 -22.76
N THR A 429 8.29 -7.79 -22.76
CA THR A 429 9.60 -7.13 -22.85
C THR A 429 9.86 -6.19 -21.70
N PHE A 430 11.12 -6.15 -21.25
CA PHE A 430 11.60 -5.20 -20.25
C PHE A 430 12.91 -4.57 -20.71
N THR A 431 13.15 -3.34 -20.27
CA THR A 431 14.49 -2.75 -20.27
C THR A 431 15.14 -3.07 -18.93
N LEU A 432 16.27 -3.77 -18.94
CA LEU A 432 17.05 -4.12 -17.75
C LEU A 432 18.15 -3.11 -17.47
N SER A 433 18.43 -2.89 -16.19
CA SER A 433 19.65 -2.18 -15.77
C SER A 433 20.91 -3.01 -16.09
N LYS A 434 22.07 -2.34 -16.23
CA LYS A 434 23.30 -2.92 -16.83
C LYS A 434 23.83 -4.19 -16.14
N ASP A 435 23.54 -4.37 -14.85
CA ASP A 435 24.15 -5.40 -14.00
C ASP A 435 23.14 -6.47 -13.51
N ILE A 436 22.07 -6.72 -14.26
CA ILE A 436 21.03 -7.68 -13.84
C ILE A 436 21.13 -8.97 -14.65
N SER A 437 21.14 -10.09 -13.95
CA SER A 437 20.82 -11.41 -14.48
C SER A 437 19.39 -11.77 -14.07
N ILE A 438 18.65 -12.41 -14.97
CA ILE A 438 17.24 -12.77 -14.78
C ILE A 438 17.04 -14.28 -14.92
N LEU A 439 16.14 -14.82 -14.11
CA LEU A 439 15.66 -16.19 -14.22
C LEU A 439 14.13 -16.16 -14.22
N THR A 440 13.52 -17.01 -15.03
CA THR A 440 12.06 -17.07 -15.19
C THR A 440 11.59 -18.50 -15.10
N SER A 441 10.43 -18.72 -14.48
CA SER A 441 9.80 -20.04 -14.43
C SER A 441 8.28 -19.92 -14.51
N LEU A 442 7.66 -20.85 -15.22
CA LEU A 442 6.21 -20.96 -15.37
C LEU A 442 5.67 -22.02 -14.40
N HIS A 443 4.65 -21.68 -13.63
CA HIS A 443 4.01 -22.55 -12.64
C HIS A 443 2.51 -22.68 -12.92
N THR A 444 1.90 -23.80 -12.56
CA THR A 444 0.45 -24.03 -12.65
C THR A 444 0.02 -25.02 -11.57
N ASP A 445 -1.26 -24.96 -11.21
CA ASP A 445 -1.87 -25.97 -10.35
C ASP A 445 -2.24 -27.23 -11.15
N GLY A 446 -2.18 -28.40 -10.51
CA GLY A 446 -2.81 -29.64 -11.01
C GLY A 446 -2.02 -30.45 -12.04
N SER A 447 -0.91 -29.93 -12.58
CA SER A 447 0.06 -30.70 -13.37
C SER A 447 1.45 -30.47 -12.78
N SER A 448 2.19 -31.54 -12.45
CA SER A 448 3.56 -31.41 -11.95
C SER A 448 4.49 -31.07 -13.11
N LEU A 449 4.42 -29.84 -13.62
CA LEU A 449 5.54 -29.28 -14.35
C LEU A 449 6.72 -29.32 -13.39
N THR A 450 7.74 -30.11 -13.71
CA THR A 450 9.00 -30.02 -12.98
C THR A 450 9.56 -28.61 -13.17
N GLU A 451 10.39 -28.16 -12.23
CA GLU A 451 10.98 -26.83 -12.32
C GLU A 451 11.72 -26.60 -13.65
N ASP A 452 12.40 -27.64 -14.15
CA ASP A 452 13.05 -27.63 -15.46
C ASP A 452 12.05 -27.43 -16.60
N MET A 453 10.96 -28.20 -16.62
CA MET A 453 9.91 -28.04 -17.64
C MET A 453 9.30 -26.63 -17.61
N GLY A 454 9.00 -26.11 -16.41
CA GLY A 454 8.46 -24.76 -16.25
C GLY A 454 9.39 -23.67 -16.79
N ARG A 455 10.72 -23.84 -16.65
CA ARG A 455 11.71 -22.95 -17.26
C ARG A 455 11.76 -23.11 -18.77
N ARG A 456 11.67 -24.33 -19.30
CA ARG A 456 11.66 -24.58 -20.75
C ARG A 456 10.39 -24.10 -21.46
N HIS A 457 9.34 -23.69 -20.76
CA HIS A 457 8.18 -23.02 -21.36
C HIS A 457 8.34 -21.49 -21.48
N VAL A 458 9.51 -20.96 -21.10
CA VAL A 458 9.85 -19.54 -21.23
C VAL A 458 11.20 -19.40 -21.92
N MET A 459 11.22 -18.83 -23.12
CA MET A 459 12.46 -18.50 -23.83
C MET A 459 12.83 -17.05 -23.58
N GLN A 460 14.09 -16.82 -23.19
CA GLN A 460 14.65 -15.49 -22.96
C GLN A 460 15.48 -15.06 -24.16
N ILE A 461 15.20 -13.90 -24.72
CA ILE A 461 15.95 -13.30 -25.83
C ILE A 461 16.53 -11.97 -25.36
N HIS A 462 17.85 -11.86 -25.33
CA HIS A 462 18.54 -10.64 -24.94
C HIS A 462 18.97 -9.82 -26.16
N ARG A 463 18.58 -8.54 -26.18
CA ARG A 463 18.98 -7.56 -27.20
C ARG A 463 19.49 -6.31 -26.50
N LYS A 464 20.82 -6.20 -26.34
CA LYS A 464 21.49 -5.14 -25.57
C LYS A 464 20.95 -5.10 -24.13
N ASN A 465 20.24 -4.04 -23.75
CA ASN A 465 19.61 -3.87 -22.45
C ASN A 465 18.13 -4.25 -22.44
N GLN A 466 17.56 -4.72 -23.55
CA GLN A 466 16.20 -5.22 -23.62
C GLN A 466 16.20 -6.74 -23.48
N ILE A 467 15.25 -7.27 -22.72
CA ILE A 467 14.92 -8.69 -22.71
C ILE A 467 13.51 -8.88 -23.26
N GLU A 468 13.32 -9.91 -24.08
CA GLU A 468 12.04 -10.43 -24.51
C GLU A 468 11.86 -11.84 -23.93
N LEU A 469 10.77 -12.06 -23.21
CA LEU A 469 10.35 -13.35 -22.68
C LEU A 469 9.23 -13.89 -23.57
N LYS A 470 9.49 -14.95 -24.31
CA LYS A 470 8.46 -15.68 -25.07
C LYS A 470 7.93 -16.83 -24.23
N VAL A 471 6.62 -16.88 -24.04
CA VAL A 471 5.96 -17.90 -23.22
C VAL A 471 5.08 -18.75 -24.12
N HIS A 472 5.22 -20.07 -24.01
CA HIS A 472 4.37 -21.07 -24.66
C HIS A 472 3.69 -21.92 -23.59
N LEU A 473 2.37 -21.82 -23.46
CA LEU A 473 1.62 -22.55 -22.46
C LEU A 473 1.44 -24.03 -22.85
N PRO A 474 1.75 -24.99 -21.96
CA PRO A 474 1.60 -26.41 -22.26
C PRO A 474 0.16 -26.85 -22.45
N HIS A 475 -0.81 -26.13 -21.87
CA HIS A 475 -2.23 -26.40 -21.98
C HIS A 475 -3.06 -25.16 -21.64
N ALA A 476 -4.39 -25.25 -21.81
CA ALA A 476 -5.33 -24.28 -21.25
C ALA A 476 -5.24 -24.23 -19.72
N GLY A 477 -5.42 -23.05 -19.13
CA GLY A 477 -5.40 -22.87 -17.68
C GLY A 477 -4.93 -21.49 -17.24
N SER A 478 -4.66 -21.38 -15.94
CA SER A 478 -4.06 -20.22 -15.29
C SER A 478 -2.63 -20.57 -14.90
N PHE A 479 -1.66 -19.76 -15.31
CA PHE A 479 -0.24 -19.97 -15.05
C PHE A 479 0.37 -18.76 -14.35
N VAL A 480 1.36 -18.99 -13.50
CA VAL A 480 2.14 -17.94 -12.84
C VAL A 480 3.51 -17.89 -13.48
N LEU A 481 3.80 -16.80 -14.18
CA LEU A 481 5.16 -16.52 -14.65
C LEU A 481 5.91 -15.79 -13.54
N LYS A 482 6.81 -16.49 -12.85
CA LYS A 482 7.66 -15.92 -11.80
C LYS A 482 8.95 -15.38 -12.41
N ILE A 483 9.32 -14.17 -12.00
CA ILE A 483 10.54 -13.48 -12.43
C ILE A 483 11.44 -13.28 -11.22
N TYR A 484 12.67 -13.75 -11.36
CA TYR A 484 13.72 -13.67 -10.36
C TYR A 484 14.92 -12.91 -10.92
N SER A 485 15.70 -12.28 -10.06
CA SER A 485 16.90 -11.55 -10.48
C SER A 485 18.03 -11.68 -9.48
N LYS A 486 19.24 -11.44 -9.96
CA LYS A 486 20.43 -11.18 -9.13
C LYS A 486 21.36 -10.24 -9.88
N LYS A 487 22.35 -9.69 -9.17
CA LYS A 487 23.42 -8.96 -9.86
C LYS A 487 24.31 -9.94 -10.62
N LYS A 488 24.87 -9.52 -11.76
CA LYS A 488 25.76 -10.40 -12.55
C LYS A 488 27.06 -10.72 -11.82
N SER A 489 27.52 -9.81 -10.97
CA SER A 489 28.67 -10.01 -10.10
C SER A 489 28.43 -11.04 -8.98
N ASP A 490 27.18 -11.30 -8.61
CA ASP A 490 26.88 -12.00 -7.38
C ASP A 490 26.87 -13.53 -7.60
N PRO A 491 27.70 -14.30 -6.86
CA PRO A 491 27.74 -15.76 -6.98
C PRO A 491 26.52 -16.44 -6.34
N GLY A 492 25.61 -15.68 -5.74
CA GLY A 492 24.44 -16.18 -5.02
C GLY A 492 23.27 -16.65 -5.89
N ASN A 493 22.20 -17.03 -5.20
CA ASN A 493 20.92 -17.43 -5.78
C ASN A 493 20.17 -16.24 -6.36
N TYR A 494 19.16 -16.53 -7.19
CA TYR A 494 18.26 -15.51 -7.70
C TYR A 494 17.19 -15.18 -6.66
N ASP A 495 16.95 -13.90 -6.44
CA ASP A 495 15.89 -13.40 -5.56
C ASP A 495 14.59 -13.23 -6.35
N TYR A 496 13.47 -13.61 -5.75
CA TYR A 496 12.14 -13.38 -6.34
C TYR A 496 11.85 -11.89 -6.40
N ILE A 497 11.34 -11.41 -7.54
CA ILE A 497 11.02 -9.98 -7.73
C ILE A 497 9.51 -9.78 -7.87
N PHE A 498 8.87 -10.44 -8.84
CA PHE A 498 7.43 -10.33 -9.09
C PHE A 498 6.92 -11.46 -9.99
N ASN A 499 5.60 -11.53 -10.21
CA ASN A 499 4.97 -12.47 -11.14
C ASN A 499 3.84 -11.88 -11.98
N TYR A 500 3.58 -12.47 -13.14
CA TYR A 500 2.34 -12.28 -13.90
C TYR A 500 1.42 -13.48 -13.76
N LEU A 501 0.11 -13.24 -13.83
CA LEU A 501 -0.90 -14.28 -14.05
C LEU A 501 -1.22 -14.37 -15.54
N ILE A 502 -1.00 -15.52 -16.17
CA ILE A 502 -1.31 -15.76 -17.59
C ILE A 502 -2.52 -16.69 -17.67
N ARG A 503 -3.54 -16.32 -18.44
CA ARG A 503 -4.79 -17.08 -18.58
C ARG A 503 -5.05 -17.45 -20.02
N CYS A 504 -5.35 -18.73 -20.24
CA CYS A 504 -5.77 -19.27 -21.53
C CYS A 504 -6.96 -20.20 -21.35
N LEU A 505 -8.09 -19.91 -22.00
CA LEU A 505 -9.31 -20.72 -21.91
C LEU A 505 -9.44 -21.74 -23.05
N ASN A 506 -8.61 -21.64 -24.08
CA ASN A 506 -8.68 -22.50 -25.26
C ASN A 506 -8.05 -23.88 -24.98
N LYS A 507 -8.90 -24.90 -24.86
CA LYS A 507 -8.51 -26.30 -24.56
C LYS A 507 -7.69 -26.98 -25.67
N GLU A 508 -7.66 -26.42 -26.87
CA GLU A 508 -6.85 -26.93 -27.98
C GLU A 508 -5.36 -26.57 -27.85
N VAL A 509 -5.02 -25.65 -26.95
CA VAL A 509 -3.64 -25.26 -26.70
C VAL A 509 -2.85 -26.43 -26.15
N LYS A 510 -1.77 -26.79 -26.86
CA LYS A 510 -0.79 -27.81 -26.48
C LYS A 510 0.59 -27.44 -27.03
N TRP A 511 1.22 -26.40 -26.49
CA TRP A 511 2.55 -26.05 -26.97
C TRP A 511 3.63 -26.91 -26.31
N PRO A 512 4.55 -27.48 -27.10
CA PRO A 512 5.75 -28.08 -26.56
C PRO A 512 6.65 -27.01 -25.91
N ALA A 513 7.48 -27.45 -24.98
CA ALA A 513 8.52 -26.62 -24.41
C ALA A 513 9.54 -26.19 -25.48
N PHE A 514 10.27 -25.10 -25.22
CA PHE A 514 11.45 -24.71 -25.99
C PHE A 514 12.57 -25.77 -25.84
N PRO A 515 13.53 -25.81 -26.79
CA PRO A 515 14.67 -26.72 -26.69
C PRO A 515 15.48 -26.51 -25.41
N GLN A 516 16.05 -27.59 -24.89
CA GLN A 516 16.91 -27.53 -23.71
C GLN A 516 18.25 -26.91 -24.08
N SER A 517 18.68 -25.88 -23.35
CA SER A 517 19.98 -25.23 -23.52
C SER A 517 21.00 -25.74 -22.50
N TYR A 518 22.25 -25.91 -22.93
CA TYR A 518 23.38 -26.28 -22.07
C TYR A 518 24.17 -25.05 -21.60
N SER A 519 25.13 -25.24 -20.68
CA SER A 519 25.88 -24.16 -20.01
C SER A 519 26.70 -23.27 -20.93
N ASN A 520 27.04 -23.76 -22.12
CA ASN A 520 27.75 -23.07 -23.20
C ASN A 520 26.83 -22.27 -24.14
N TRP A 521 25.50 -22.30 -23.93
CA TRP A 521 24.59 -21.38 -24.61
C TRP A 521 24.73 -19.97 -24.02
N LEU A 522 25.33 -19.06 -24.78
CA LEU A 522 25.55 -17.68 -24.33
C LEU A 522 24.25 -16.86 -24.33
N GLN A 523 24.20 -15.86 -23.44
CA GLN A 523 23.01 -15.05 -23.18
C GLN A 523 22.47 -14.29 -24.40
N ASP A 524 23.35 -13.92 -25.33
CA ASP A 524 23.03 -13.16 -26.55
C ASP A 524 22.93 -14.03 -27.81
N TYR A 525 22.97 -15.35 -27.67
CA TYR A 525 22.56 -16.27 -28.72
C TYR A 525 21.03 -16.33 -28.83
N GLU A 526 20.51 -16.47 -30.04
CA GLU A 526 19.08 -16.45 -30.32
C GLU A 526 18.70 -17.63 -31.22
N ILE A 527 17.67 -18.38 -30.81
CA ILE A 527 17.03 -19.39 -31.64
C ILE A 527 15.99 -18.68 -32.50
N LEU A 528 16.18 -18.71 -33.82
CA LEU A 528 15.19 -18.18 -34.76
C LEU A 528 14.26 -19.30 -35.20
N GLU A 529 14.81 -20.46 -35.60
CA GLU A 529 14.05 -21.67 -35.95
C GLU A 529 14.87 -22.95 -35.65
N PRO A 530 14.24 -24.08 -35.28
CA PRO A 530 12.87 -24.20 -34.81
C PRO A 530 12.75 -23.77 -33.34
N LEU A 531 11.68 -23.05 -32.98
CA LEU A 531 11.44 -22.66 -31.59
C LEU A 531 10.89 -23.80 -30.73
N SER A 532 10.22 -24.76 -31.34
CA SER A 532 9.71 -25.94 -30.63
C SER A 532 10.87 -26.85 -30.24
N GLY A 533 10.94 -27.22 -28.96
CA GLY A 533 11.84 -28.26 -28.47
C GLY A 533 11.41 -29.67 -28.89
N LEU A 534 10.19 -29.84 -29.40
CA LEU A 534 9.68 -31.08 -29.99
C LEU A 534 9.64 -30.94 -31.51
N LEU A 535 10.40 -31.78 -32.20
CA LEU A 535 10.50 -31.80 -33.66
C LEU A 535 9.60 -32.88 -34.26
N PRO A 536 9.02 -32.64 -35.45
CA PRO A 536 8.22 -33.65 -36.13
C PRO A 536 9.08 -34.86 -36.53
N ALA A 537 8.52 -36.05 -36.38
CA ALA A 537 9.18 -37.29 -36.82
C ALA A 537 9.26 -37.38 -38.35
N ASN A 538 10.35 -37.96 -38.85
CA ASN A 538 10.53 -38.29 -40.27
C ASN A 538 10.36 -37.07 -41.23
N ARG A 539 10.85 -35.89 -40.82
CA ARG A 539 10.78 -34.67 -41.63
C ARG A 539 12.14 -33.98 -41.73
N ASN A 540 12.27 -33.18 -42.78
CA ASN A 540 13.34 -32.20 -42.90
C ASN A 540 12.95 -30.95 -42.10
N VAL A 541 13.76 -30.61 -41.11
CA VAL A 541 13.56 -29.46 -40.21
C VAL A 541 14.65 -28.42 -40.47
N GLN A 542 14.24 -27.18 -40.63
CA GLN A 542 15.15 -26.05 -40.80
C GLN A 542 15.64 -25.56 -39.44
N PHE A 543 16.96 -25.36 -39.34
CA PHE A 543 17.63 -24.74 -38.21
C PHE A 543 18.16 -23.38 -38.63
N LYS A 544 17.88 -22.37 -37.83
CA LYS A 544 18.34 -20.99 -37.98
C LYS A 544 18.69 -20.42 -36.61
N LEU A 545 19.98 -20.22 -36.36
CA LEU A 545 20.52 -19.82 -35.06
C LEU A 545 21.39 -18.58 -35.21
N LYS A 546 21.22 -17.58 -34.34
CA LYS A 546 22.09 -16.41 -34.32
C LYS A 546 23.15 -16.61 -33.24
N MET A 547 24.38 -16.81 -33.68
CA MET A 547 25.52 -17.11 -32.81
C MET A 547 26.76 -16.42 -33.37
N HIS A 548 27.60 -15.89 -32.50
CA HIS A 548 28.81 -15.15 -32.86
C HIS A 548 30.02 -15.77 -32.13
N GLY A 549 31.23 -15.60 -32.67
CA GLY A 549 32.43 -16.20 -32.08
C GLY A 549 32.53 -17.72 -32.21
N ILE A 550 31.71 -18.36 -33.05
CA ILE A 550 31.69 -19.80 -33.29
C ILE A 550 32.32 -20.11 -34.64
N ALA A 551 33.21 -21.11 -34.70
CA ALA A 551 33.88 -21.52 -35.93
C ALA A 551 33.04 -22.47 -36.77
N LYS A 552 32.32 -23.42 -36.14
CA LYS A 552 31.41 -24.36 -36.81
C LYS A 552 30.20 -24.68 -35.93
N VAL A 553 29.05 -24.88 -36.58
CA VAL A 553 27.82 -25.37 -35.95
C VAL A 553 27.35 -26.63 -36.68
N LEU A 554 27.08 -27.69 -35.93
CA LEU A 554 26.61 -28.98 -36.42
C LEU A 554 25.27 -29.32 -35.76
N VAL A 555 24.42 -30.04 -36.50
CA VAL A 555 23.21 -30.68 -35.96
C VAL A 555 23.44 -32.19 -36.01
N GLN A 556 23.49 -32.82 -34.85
CA GLN A 556 23.61 -34.25 -34.67
C GLN A 556 22.22 -34.88 -34.58
N ALA A 557 21.86 -35.62 -35.63
CA ALA A 557 20.74 -36.54 -35.67
C ALA A 557 21.31 -37.96 -35.91
N GLU A 558 20.65 -38.80 -36.72
CA GLU A 558 21.21 -40.10 -37.13
C GLU A 558 22.55 -39.93 -37.87
N ILE A 559 22.66 -38.83 -38.63
CA ILE A 559 23.92 -38.35 -39.22
C ILE A 559 24.18 -36.90 -38.81
N LEU A 560 25.40 -36.41 -39.06
CA LEU A 560 25.81 -35.04 -38.79
C LEU A 560 25.50 -34.12 -39.96
N TYR A 561 24.81 -33.00 -39.69
CA TYR A 561 24.52 -31.95 -40.66
C TYR A 561 25.29 -30.68 -40.30
N THR A 562 26.00 -30.09 -41.26
CA THR A 562 26.74 -28.84 -41.04
C THR A 562 25.88 -27.64 -41.39
N LEU A 563 25.76 -26.67 -40.48
CA LEU A 563 25.08 -25.41 -40.76
C LEU A 563 26.02 -24.44 -41.49
N THR A 564 25.44 -23.63 -42.36
CA THR A 564 26.15 -22.60 -43.13
C THR A 564 25.95 -21.23 -42.51
N GLN A 565 27.02 -20.43 -42.43
CA GLN A 565 26.93 -19.09 -41.87
C GLN A 565 26.53 -18.08 -42.94
N ASN A 566 25.45 -17.33 -42.70
CA ASN A 566 24.94 -16.27 -43.56
C ASN A 566 24.57 -15.04 -42.70
N LYS A 567 25.25 -13.90 -42.91
CA LYS A 567 24.98 -12.62 -42.25
C LYS A 567 24.84 -12.71 -40.71
N GLY A 568 25.69 -13.51 -40.08
CA GLY A 568 25.69 -13.71 -38.61
C GLY A 568 24.64 -14.70 -38.09
N CYS A 569 23.92 -15.40 -38.98
CA CYS A 569 23.04 -16.52 -38.65
C CYS A 569 23.62 -17.82 -39.22
N TRP A 570 23.44 -18.93 -38.51
CA TRP A 570 23.76 -20.29 -38.94
C TRP A 570 22.49 -20.96 -39.42
N GLU A 571 22.48 -21.41 -40.66
CA GLU A 571 21.31 -21.94 -41.35
C GLU A 571 21.60 -23.30 -42.01
N GLY A 572 20.63 -24.21 -41.93
CA GLY A 572 20.71 -25.52 -42.58
C GLY A 572 19.49 -26.38 -42.29
N THR A 573 19.45 -27.57 -42.89
CA THR A 573 18.32 -28.51 -42.75
C THR A 573 18.83 -29.85 -42.25
N CYS A 574 18.10 -30.42 -41.30
CA CYS A 574 18.38 -31.72 -40.70
C CYS A 574 17.17 -32.64 -40.90
N ASN A 575 17.41 -33.92 -41.24
CA ASN A 575 16.35 -34.93 -41.30
C ASN A 575 16.21 -35.63 -39.94
N THR A 576 14.99 -35.75 -39.44
CA THR A 576 14.67 -36.35 -38.12
C THR A 576 14.29 -37.83 -38.18
N SER A 577 14.44 -38.50 -39.33
CA SER A 577 14.12 -39.93 -39.46
C SER A 577 15.01 -40.77 -38.54
N GLY A 578 14.41 -41.79 -37.91
CA GLY A 578 15.12 -42.70 -37.00
C GLY A 578 15.61 -42.07 -35.68
N CYS A 579 15.37 -40.77 -35.46
CA CYS A 579 15.88 -40.05 -34.30
C CYS A 579 14.86 -39.99 -33.17
N ARG A 580 15.33 -40.11 -31.93
CA ARG A 580 14.55 -39.75 -30.72
C ARG A 580 14.91 -38.38 -30.20
N GLU A 581 16.15 -37.96 -30.41
CA GLU A 581 16.70 -36.71 -29.94
C GLU A 581 17.62 -36.12 -31.02
N VAL A 582 17.69 -34.80 -31.09
CA VAL A 582 18.58 -34.05 -31.99
C VAL A 582 19.36 -33.03 -31.17
N PHE A 583 20.67 -32.98 -31.38
CA PHE A 583 21.56 -32.08 -30.65
C PHE A 583 22.16 -31.03 -31.58
N VAL A 584 22.24 -29.78 -31.13
CA VAL A 584 23.07 -28.77 -31.79
C VAL A 584 24.41 -28.74 -31.07
N MET A 585 25.48 -28.80 -31.84
CA MET A 585 26.85 -28.78 -31.34
C MET A 585 27.64 -27.62 -31.93
N VAL A 586 28.53 -27.06 -31.13
CA VAL A 586 29.40 -25.95 -31.55
C VAL A 586 30.86 -26.31 -31.42
N HIS A 587 31.65 -25.67 -32.27
CA HIS A 587 33.09 -25.64 -32.21
C HIS A 587 33.54 -24.20 -32.02
N GLU A 588 33.99 -23.85 -30.81
CA GLU A 588 34.33 -22.46 -30.45
C GLU A 588 35.68 -22.03 -31.04
N ASN A 589 36.69 -22.92 -31.03
CA ASN A 589 38.02 -22.63 -31.53
C ASN A 589 38.48 -23.74 -32.48
N ALA A 590 38.89 -23.36 -33.70
CA ALA A 590 39.43 -24.26 -34.71
C ALA A 590 40.61 -25.12 -34.20
N ASN A 591 41.29 -24.67 -33.15
CA ASN A 591 42.46 -25.34 -32.54
C ASN A 591 42.11 -26.34 -31.42
N HIS A 592 40.85 -26.43 -30.98
CA HIS A 592 40.41 -27.42 -30.00
C HIS A 592 39.79 -28.63 -30.71
N SER A 593 39.88 -29.83 -30.14
CA SER A 593 39.45 -31.07 -30.80
C SER A 593 38.04 -31.55 -30.44
N PHE A 594 37.31 -30.83 -29.58
CA PHE A 594 36.01 -31.27 -29.08
C PHE A 594 34.86 -30.35 -29.51
N TYR A 595 33.72 -30.96 -29.81
CA TYR A 595 32.44 -30.27 -29.99
C TYR A 595 31.68 -30.27 -28.67
N SER A 596 30.94 -29.21 -28.41
CA SER A 596 30.10 -29.11 -27.21
C SER A 596 28.64 -29.00 -27.59
N HIS A 597 27.76 -29.77 -26.93
CA HIS A 597 26.33 -29.68 -27.11
C HIS A 597 25.84 -28.34 -26.55
N VAL A 598 25.06 -27.59 -27.31
CA VAL A 598 24.50 -26.29 -26.89
C VAL A 598 22.98 -26.31 -26.78
N LEU A 599 22.31 -27.11 -27.62
CA LEU A 599 20.86 -27.31 -27.59
C LEU A 599 20.52 -28.79 -27.74
N LYS A 600 19.41 -29.20 -27.13
CA LYS A 600 18.79 -30.50 -27.31
C LYS A 600 17.31 -30.33 -27.66
N TYR A 601 16.89 -31.10 -28.66
CA TYR A 601 15.52 -31.24 -29.12
C TYR A 601 15.08 -32.70 -28.96
N GLU A 602 13.82 -32.90 -28.64
CA GLU A 602 13.12 -34.19 -28.68
C GLU A 602 12.45 -34.36 -30.05
N VAL A 603 12.28 -35.59 -30.51
CA VAL A 603 11.56 -35.92 -31.75
C VAL A 603 10.29 -36.67 -31.39
N GLU A 604 9.17 -36.33 -32.05
CA GLU A 604 7.89 -37.03 -31.87
C GLU A 604 8.05 -38.54 -31.99
N THR A 605 7.37 -39.29 -31.13
CA THR A 605 7.31 -40.75 -31.25
C THR A 605 6.51 -41.11 -32.50
N GLN A 606 7.09 -41.98 -33.34
CA GLN A 606 6.50 -42.47 -34.59
C GLN A 606 5.14 -43.15 -34.42
#